data_AF-A0A835R5Y3-F1
#
_entry.id   AF-A0A835R5Y3-F1
#
_cell.length_a   1.000
_cell.length_b   1.000
_cell.length_c   1.000
_cell.angle_alpha   90.00
_cell.angle_beta   90.00
_cell.angle_gamma   90.00
#
_symmetry.space_group_name_H-M   'P 1'
#
loop_
_entity.id
_entity.type
_entity.pdbx_description
1 polymer ?
#
loop_
_entity_poly.entity_id
_entity_poly.type
_entity_poly.pdbx_seq_one_letter_code
_entity_poly.pdbx_strand_id
1 'polypeptide(L)'
;MKDSSLRIANLLLAAAVLFLCCDGGGGGGAAAEEAAELSSDVGLSEAEVGLIRRRQLLYYRDGFGDRGENVTVPDSFTFPNPRLRDAYIALQAWKLAIVSDPKNVTGDWVGPDVCNYKGVFCAPLPSDPCLTVVAGIDLNHADIAGFLPEELGLLCDLAIFHINSNRFCGTIPHSFSRIHLLFELDLSNNRFAGGFPDVVLGLPELKYFDIRFNEFDGSIPEELFDKNLDAIFVNNNRFVFDIPDNFGNSPVSVIVMANNRFHGCVPASIGNMSDTLNEIILLNNGLRSCIPKEIGLLKSVTVFDVSFNDLVGTLPEEIA
;
A
#
# COMPACT_ATOMS: atom_id res chain seq x y z
N MET A 1 17.08 14.82 -1.62
CA MET A 1 15.70 14.97 -1.10
C MET A 1 14.97 16.28 -1.47
N LYS A 2 15.51 17.21 -2.30
CA LYS A 2 14.79 18.44 -2.69
C LYS A 2 14.29 18.49 -4.15
N ASP A 3 14.68 17.53 -4.99
CA ASP A 3 14.45 17.63 -6.44
C ASP A 3 13.28 16.76 -6.95
N SER A 4 13.07 15.57 -6.38
CA SER A 4 11.87 14.74 -6.67
C SER A 4 10.58 15.41 -6.18
N SER A 5 10.65 16.17 -5.08
CA SER A 5 9.53 16.97 -4.57
C SER A 5 9.18 18.18 -5.46
N LEU A 6 10.08 18.62 -6.35
CA LEU A 6 9.85 19.78 -7.22
C LEU A 6 9.05 19.41 -8.48
N ARG A 7 9.03 18.14 -8.88
CA ARG A 7 8.12 17.62 -9.92
C ARG A 7 6.73 17.30 -9.37
N ILE A 8 6.67 16.82 -8.13
CA ILE A 8 5.43 16.64 -7.34
C ILE A 8 4.72 17.99 -7.14
N ALA A 9 5.48 19.08 -6.96
CA ALA A 9 4.94 20.43 -6.86
C ALA A 9 4.15 20.85 -8.12
N ASN A 10 4.51 20.44 -9.34
CA ASN A 10 3.80 20.89 -10.55
C ASN A 10 2.51 20.12 -10.89
N LEU A 11 2.29 18.93 -10.31
CA LEU A 11 0.98 18.25 -10.37
C LEU A 11 0.07 18.60 -9.18
N LEU A 12 0.63 19.01 -8.03
CA LEU A 12 -0.13 19.31 -6.81
C LEU A 12 -0.22 20.82 -6.45
N LEU A 13 0.45 21.75 -7.15
CA LEU A 13 0.38 23.20 -6.85
C LEU A 13 -1.02 23.82 -7.04
N ALA A 14 -2.00 23.09 -7.58
CA ALA A 14 -3.37 23.57 -7.71
C ALA A 14 -4.29 23.17 -6.53
N ALA A 15 -3.80 22.40 -5.55
CA ALA A 15 -4.61 21.96 -4.41
C ALA A 15 -3.87 22.16 -3.08
N ALA A 16 -4.39 23.08 -2.27
CA ALA A 16 -4.08 23.36 -0.87
C ALA A 16 -2.90 24.33 -0.58
N VAL A 17 -3.27 25.57 -0.26
CA VAL A 17 -2.50 26.50 0.56
C VAL A 17 -3.39 27.06 1.69
N LEU A 18 -2.93 26.83 2.94
CA LEU A 18 -3.25 27.48 4.23
C LEU A 18 -4.61 27.12 4.91
N PHE A 19 -4.70 26.73 6.19
CA PHE A 19 -3.94 27.12 7.39
C PHE A 19 -3.88 26.03 8.50
N LEU A 20 -2.81 26.11 9.32
CA LEU A 20 -2.46 25.31 10.49
C LEU A 20 -3.07 25.81 11.84
N CYS A 21 -3.16 24.85 12.78
CA CYS A 21 -2.73 24.85 14.20
C CYS A 21 -3.62 25.29 15.39
N CYS A 22 -3.61 24.35 16.37
CA CYS A 22 -3.52 24.45 17.84
C CYS A 22 -4.77 24.67 18.71
N ASP A 23 -5.14 23.62 19.47
CA ASP A 23 -4.95 23.41 20.93
C ASP A 23 -6.03 22.40 21.40
N GLY A 24 -5.83 21.42 22.30
CA GLY A 24 -4.90 21.28 23.41
C GLY A 24 -5.73 21.03 24.68
N GLY A 25 -5.67 19.84 25.30
CA GLY A 25 -6.25 19.64 26.65
C GLY A 25 -6.63 18.22 27.08
N GLY A 26 -5.70 17.54 27.75
CA GLY A 26 -5.87 17.09 29.15
C GLY A 26 -6.68 15.84 29.51
N GLY A 27 -6.08 14.99 30.35
CA GLY A 27 -6.81 14.22 31.37
C GLY A 27 -6.40 12.74 31.52
N GLY A 28 -5.53 12.45 32.48
CA GLY A 28 -5.11 11.10 32.85
C GLY A 28 -6.08 10.34 33.75
N GLY A 29 -5.83 9.04 33.89
CA GLY A 29 -6.47 8.16 34.87
C GLY A 29 -5.91 6.74 34.77
N ALA A 30 -5.09 6.34 35.73
CA ALA A 30 -4.59 4.98 35.92
C ALA A 30 -5.64 4.13 36.66
N ALA A 31 -5.78 2.86 36.28
CA ALA A 31 -6.35 1.82 37.14
C ALA A 31 -5.68 0.48 36.82
N ALA A 32 -5.37 -0.25 37.90
CA ALA A 32 -4.52 -1.41 37.95
C ALA A 32 -5.22 -2.73 37.55
N GLU A 33 -4.41 -3.58 36.94
CA GLU A 33 -4.29 -5.04 37.03
C GLU A 33 -5.31 -5.83 37.87
N GLU A 34 -6.02 -6.75 37.22
CA GLU A 34 -6.48 -8.00 37.83
C GLU A 34 -6.22 -9.12 36.82
N ALA A 35 -5.17 -9.91 37.06
CA ALA A 35 -4.80 -11.08 36.28
C ALA A 35 -5.69 -12.26 36.70
N ALA A 36 -6.61 -12.66 35.82
CA ALA A 36 -7.32 -13.93 35.92
C ALA A 36 -6.67 -14.93 34.95
N GLU A 37 -6.05 -15.96 35.50
CA GLU A 37 -5.60 -17.15 34.76
C GLU A 37 -6.82 -17.83 34.10
N LEU A 38 -6.85 -17.89 32.76
CA LEU A 38 -7.69 -18.84 32.03
C LEU A 38 -6.81 -19.83 31.27
N SER A 39 -6.77 -21.04 31.82
CA SER A 39 -6.17 -22.24 31.26
C SER A 39 -6.97 -22.74 30.06
N SER A 40 -6.24 -22.97 28.95
CA SER A 40 -6.39 -23.97 27.90
C SER A 40 -7.78 -24.24 27.28
N ASP A 41 -7.82 -23.93 25.98
CA ASP A 41 -8.38 -24.79 24.93
C ASP A 41 -9.90 -24.98 24.92
N VAL A 42 -10.61 -23.92 24.51
CA VAL A 42 -11.95 -24.06 23.92
C VAL A 42 -11.76 -24.05 22.40
N GLY A 43 -11.41 -25.22 21.86
CA GLY A 43 -11.52 -25.46 20.43
C GLY A 43 -12.96 -25.26 19.99
N LEU A 44 -13.16 -24.50 18.91
CA LEU A 44 -14.48 -24.29 18.31
C LEU A 44 -15.12 -25.63 17.98
N SER A 45 -16.39 -25.83 18.36
CA SER A 45 -17.13 -27.03 17.98
C SER A 45 -17.28 -27.10 16.45
N GLU A 46 -17.43 -28.29 15.89
CA GLU A 46 -17.66 -28.44 14.43
C GLU A 46 -18.90 -27.66 13.94
N ALA A 47 -19.88 -27.42 14.81
CA ALA A 47 -21.05 -26.59 14.52
C ALA A 47 -20.69 -25.10 14.47
N GLU A 48 -19.82 -24.61 15.36
CA GLU A 48 -19.30 -23.24 15.33
C GLU A 48 -18.33 -23.03 14.18
N VAL A 49 -17.44 -23.98 13.92
CA VAL A 49 -16.60 -24.01 12.71
C VAL A 49 -17.50 -24.02 11.47
N GLY A 50 -18.56 -24.83 11.46
CA GLY A 50 -19.55 -24.88 10.37
C GLY A 50 -20.36 -23.58 10.21
N LEU A 51 -20.68 -22.89 11.30
CA LEU A 51 -21.34 -21.58 11.29
C LEU A 51 -20.40 -20.46 10.87
N ILE A 52 -19.13 -20.51 11.26
CA ILE A 52 -18.07 -19.59 10.80
C ILE A 52 -17.81 -19.82 9.31
N ARG A 53 -17.69 -21.08 8.88
CA ARG A 53 -17.57 -21.47 7.46
C ARG A 53 -18.80 -21.03 6.67
N ARG A 54 -20.02 -21.22 7.20
CA ARG A 54 -21.26 -20.72 6.56
C ARG A 54 -21.34 -19.20 6.57
N ARG A 55 -20.90 -18.49 7.60
CA ARG A 55 -20.81 -17.01 7.60
C ARG A 55 -19.78 -16.50 6.58
N GLN A 56 -18.67 -17.21 6.42
CA GLN A 56 -17.66 -16.93 5.39
C GLN A 56 -18.17 -17.29 3.98
N LEU A 57 -19.05 -18.30 3.85
CA LEU A 57 -19.60 -18.79 2.57
C LEU A 57 -20.97 -18.20 2.17
N LEU A 58 -21.68 -17.48 3.05
CA LEU A 58 -23.00 -16.89 2.74
C LEU A 58 -22.91 -15.63 1.85
N TYR A 59 -21.71 -15.16 1.53
CA TYR A 59 -21.46 -14.09 0.58
C TYR A 59 -20.81 -14.67 -0.68
N TYR A 60 -21.65 -14.96 -1.66
CA TYR A 60 -21.36 -15.66 -2.91
C TYR A 60 -20.17 -15.01 -3.67
N ARG A 61 -19.27 -15.85 -4.17
CA ARG A 61 -18.07 -15.51 -4.94
C ARG A 61 -18.27 -15.88 -6.42
N ASP A 62 -17.78 -15.07 -7.34
CA ASP A 62 -17.67 -15.45 -8.75
C ASP A 62 -16.47 -16.40 -8.99
N GLY A 63 -16.17 -16.72 -10.26
CA GLY A 63 -15.14 -17.68 -10.66
C GLY A 63 -13.70 -17.34 -10.22
N PHE A 64 -13.46 -16.14 -9.68
CA PHE A 64 -12.18 -15.73 -9.11
C PHE A 64 -12.21 -15.59 -7.59
N GLY A 65 -13.39 -15.75 -6.97
CA GLY A 65 -13.54 -15.50 -5.55
C GLY A 65 -14.20 -14.16 -5.22
N ASP A 66 -14.80 -13.46 -6.20
CA ASP A 66 -15.10 -12.03 -6.05
C ASP A 66 -16.59 -11.77 -5.81
N ARG A 67 -16.84 -10.71 -5.03
CA ARG A 67 -18.16 -10.19 -4.69
C ARG A 67 -18.38 -8.92 -5.51
N GLY A 68 -18.80 -9.03 -6.75
CA GLY A 68 -19.17 -7.84 -7.53
C GLY A 68 -20.30 -7.10 -6.81
N GLU A 69 -20.05 -5.88 -6.35
CA GLU A 69 -21.04 -5.10 -5.60
C GLU A 69 -22.05 -4.50 -6.58
N ASN A 70 -23.34 -4.81 -6.42
CA ASN A 70 -24.36 -4.36 -7.35
C ASN A 70 -24.74 -2.90 -7.08
N VAL A 71 -24.12 -1.98 -7.82
CA VAL A 71 -24.41 -0.54 -7.73
C VAL A 71 -25.40 -0.11 -8.81
N THR A 72 -26.57 0.35 -8.39
CA THR A 72 -27.56 0.99 -9.28
C THR A 72 -27.34 2.50 -9.33
N VAL A 73 -27.23 3.07 -10.54
CA VAL A 73 -27.15 4.52 -10.74
C VAL A 73 -28.57 5.06 -10.98
N PRO A 74 -29.12 5.95 -10.14
CA PRO A 74 -30.44 6.54 -10.35
C PRO A 74 -30.53 7.31 -11.67
N ASP A 75 -31.63 7.14 -12.42
CA ASP A 75 -31.86 7.84 -13.70
C ASP A 75 -31.91 9.37 -13.55
N SER A 76 -32.17 9.87 -12.34
CA SER A 76 -32.16 11.30 -12.02
C SER A 76 -30.76 11.91 -11.93
N PHE A 77 -29.70 11.10 -11.87
CA PHE A 77 -28.33 11.58 -11.71
C PHE A 77 -27.72 11.95 -13.05
N THR A 78 -27.22 13.18 -13.12
CA THR A 78 -26.46 13.69 -14.26
C THR A 78 -25.01 13.85 -13.86
N PHE A 79 -24.10 13.30 -14.65
CA PHE A 79 -22.66 13.41 -14.43
C PHE A 79 -22.05 14.34 -15.49
N PRO A 80 -21.04 15.15 -15.15
CA PRO A 80 -20.37 16.01 -16.12
C PRO A 80 -19.74 15.23 -17.29
N ASN A 81 -19.28 14.00 -17.03
CA ASN A 81 -18.70 13.12 -18.02
C ASN A 81 -18.79 11.64 -17.59
N PRO A 82 -18.55 10.68 -18.50
CA PRO A 82 -18.59 9.26 -18.18
C PRO A 82 -17.57 8.81 -17.12
N ARG A 83 -16.39 9.46 -17.04
CA ARG A 83 -15.36 9.11 -16.03
C ARG A 83 -15.86 9.35 -14.61
N LEU A 84 -16.56 10.45 -14.37
CA LEU A 84 -17.16 10.74 -13.06
C LEU A 84 -18.34 9.83 -12.74
N ARG A 85 -19.07 9.34 -13.76
CA ARG A 85 -20.09 8.29 -13.58
C ARG A 85 -19.46 6.96 -13.16
N ASP A 86 -18.37 6.57 -13.80
CA ASP A 86 -17.63 5.35 -13.45
C ASP A 86 -17.00 5.46 -12.06
N ALA A 87 -16.48 6.63 -11.71
CA ALA A 87 -15.99 6.92 -10.36
C ALA A 87 -17.10 6.83 -9.30
N TYR A 88 -18.31 7.34 -9.60
CA TYR A 88 -19.45 7.16 -8.71
C TYR A 88 -19.75 5.68 -8.47
N ILE A 89 -19.76 4.86 -9.52
CA ILE A 89 -20.00 3.42 -9.40
C ILE A 89 -18.93 2.77 -8.50
N ALA A 90 -17.65 3.05 -8.76
CA ALA A 90 -16.53 2.54 -7.98
C ALA A 90 -16.61 2.93 -6.49
N LEU A 91 -16.86 4.22 -6.21
CA LEU A 91 -16.90 4.75 -4.85
C LEU A 91 -18.13 4.26 -4.07
N GLN A 92 -19.28 4.08 -4.73
CA GLN A 92 -20.45 3.48 -4.09
C GLN A 92 -20.27 1.99 -3.83
N ALA A 93 -19.64 1.24 -4.76
CA ALA A 93 -19.27 -0.16 -4.52
C ALA A 93 -18.32 -0.27 -3.33
N TRP A 94 -17.32 0.62 -3.27
CA TRP A 94 -16.39 0.64 -2.14
C TRP A 94 -17.05 1.04 -0.82
N LYS A 95 -18.00 1.99 -0.85
CA LYS A 95 -18.81 2.33 0.31
C LYS A 95 -19.63 1.14 0.83
N LEU A 96 -20.15 0.29 -0.05
CA LEU A 96 -20.83 -0.96 0.34
C LEU A 96 -19.85 -1.98 0.95
N ALA A 97 -18.61 -2.02 0.45
CA ALA A 97 -17.56 -2.87 0.98
C ALA A 97 -16.97 -2.38 2.33
N ILE A 98 -17.24 -1.13 2.72
CA ILE A 98 -16.85 -0.55 4.02
C ILE A 98 -17.83 -1.03 5.11
N VAL A 99 -17.29 -1.75 6.09
CA VAL A 99 -18.06 -2.32 7.21
C VAL A 99 -17.98 -1.47 8.48
N SER A 100 -16.97 -0.62 8.61
CA SER A 100 -16.82 0.29 9.75
C SER A 100 -16.14 1.58 9.31
N ASP A 101 -16.74 2.71 9.64
CA ASP A 101 -16.19 4.06 9.41
C ASP A 101 -16.37 4.90 10.69
N PRO A 102 -15.46 4.76 11.68
CA PRO A 102 -15.65 5.35 13.01
C PRO A 102 -15.60 6.89 13.00
N LYS A 103 -14.97 7.47 11.98
CA LYS A 103 -14.83 8.93 11.81
C LYS A 103 -15.85 9.51 10.84
N ASN A 104 -16.77 8.68 10.32
CA ASN A 104 -17.76 9.06 9.31
C ASN A 104 -17.14 9.81 8.12
N VAL A 105 -15.98 9.33 7.65
CA VAL A 105 -15.24 9.94 6.53
C VAL A 105 -16.01 9.79 5.22
N THR A 106 -16.65 8.65 5.00
CA THR A 106 -17.44 8.34 3.80
C THR A 106 -18.90 8.78 3.92
N GLY A 107 -19.26 9.50 4.99
CA GLY A 107 -20.62 9.94 5.24
C GLY A 107 -21.19 10.84 4.14
N ASP A 108 -20.35 11.66 3.52
CA ASP A 108 -20.69 12.59 2.44
C ASP A 108 -20.61 11.98 1.04
N TRP A 109 -20.25 10.69 0.92
CA TRP A 109 -20.25 9.95 -0.35
C TRP A 109 -21.67 9.63 -0.80
N VAL A 110 -22.44 10.66 -1.14
CA VAL A 110 -23.85 10.60 -1.53
C VAL A 110 -24.09 11.59 -2.67
N GLY A 111 -24.87 11.17 -3.67
CA GLY A 111 -25.20 12.00 -4.84
C GLY A 111 -24.14 11.97 -5.94
N PRO A 112 -24.37 12.63 -7.09
CA PRO A 112 -23.52 12.51 -8.28
C PRO A 112 -22.22 13.32 -8.22
N ASP A 113 -22.09 14.26 -7.28
CA ASP A 113 -20.95 15.18 -7.19
C ASP A 113 -19.74 14.52 -6.50
N VAL A 114 -19.15 13.51 -7.14
CA VAL A 114 -18.04 12.71 -6.58
C VAL A 114 -16.81 13.53 -6.17
N CYS A 115 -16.59 14.69 -6.79
CA CYS A 115 -15.47 15.57 -6.45
C CYS A 115 -15.66 16.29 -5.10
N ASN A 116 -16.87 16.28 -4.54
CA ASN A 116 -17.15 16.82 -3.22
C ASN A 116 -16.99 15.79 -2.10
N TYR A 117 -16.74 14.52 -2.44
CA TYR A 117 -16.59 13.45 -1.47
C TYR A 117 -15.31 13.64 -0.69
N LYS A 118 -15.38 13.55 0.64
CA LYS A 118 -14.19 13.63 1.48
C LYS A 118 -13.20 12.53 1.12
N GLY A 119 -11.95 12.94 0.93
CA GLY A 119 -10.85 12.06 0.54
C GLY A 119 -10.80 11.73 -0.96
N VAL A 120 -11.69 12.29 -1.78
CA VAL A 120 -11.66 12.16 -3.24
C VAL A 120 -11.19 13.49 -3.85
N PHE A 121 -10.20 13.44 -4.72
CA PHE A 121 -9.59 14.62 -5.33
C PHE A 121 -9.73 14.55 -6.85
N CYS A 122 -10.39 15.54 -7.41
CA CYS A 122 -10.54 15.68 -8.86
C CYS A 122 -9.50 16.65 -9.43
N ALA A 123 -9.05 16.37 -10.65
CA ALA A 123 -8.16 17.25 -11.41
C ALA A 123 -8.44 17.15 -12.91
N PRO A 124 -7.99 18.14 -13.72
CA PRO A 124 -7.96 18.01 -15.17
C PRO A 124 -7.08 16.84 -15.62
N LEU A 125 -7.56 16.03 -16.55
CA LEU A 125 -6.79 14.92 -17.12
C LEU A 125 -5.61 15.47 -17.95
N PRO A 126 -4.36 15.01 -17.78
CA PRO A 126 -3.21 15.54 -18.51
C PRO A 126 -3.33 15.43 -20.04
N SER A 127 -3.96 14.37 -20.56
CA SER A 127 -4.19 14.20 -21.99
C SER A 127 -5.37 15.02 -22.53
N ASP A 128 -6.28 15.47 -21.67
CA ASP A 128 -7.43 16.30 -22.01
C ASP A 128 -7.78 17.25 -20.84
N PRO A 129 -7.17 18.45 -20.79
CA PRO A 129 -7.38 19.40 -19.69
C PRO A 129 -8.82 19.92 -19.55
N CYS A 130 -9.68 19.70 -20.54
CA CYS A 130 -11.10 20.04 -20.45
C CYS A 130 -11.90 19.00 -19.66
N LEU A 131 -11.34 17.79 -19.48
CA LEU A 131 -11.98 16.69 -18.79
C LEU A 131 -11.52 16.63 -17.33
N THR A 132 -12.45 16.88 -16.41
CA THR A 132 -12.21 16.67 -14.97
C THR A 132 -12.47 15.22 -14.60
N VAL A 133 -11.51 14.59 -13.93
CA VAL A 133 -11.51 13.18 -13.52
C VAL A 133 -11.15 13.06 -12.04
N VAL A 134 -11.44 11.90 -11.42
CA VAL A 134 -10.90 11.58 -10.10
C VAL A 134 -9.43 11.19 -10.26
N ALA A 135 -8.54 12.04 -9.75
CA ALA A 135 -7.09 11.90 -9.91
C ALA A 135 -6.41 11.37 -8.63
N GLY A 136 -7.04 11.52 -7.47
CA GLY A 136 -6.48 11.07 -6.20
C GLY A 136 -7.54 10.60 -5.21
N ILE A 137 -7.16 9.63 -4.40
CA ILE A 137 -7.89 9.23 -3.18
C ILE A 137 -6.90 9.28 -2.02
N ASP A 138 -7.28 9.99 -0.95
CA ASP A 138 -6.55 10.01 0.32
C ASP A 138 -7.52 9.81 1.48
N LEU A 139 -7.44 8.63 2.10
CA LEU A 139 -8.19 8.24 3.30
C LEU A 139 -7.24 7.90 4.46
N ASN A 140 -6.06 8.51 4.49
CA ASN A 140 -5.05 8.25 5.52
C ASN A 140 -5.62 8.47 6.93
N HIS A 141 -5.26 7.57 7.86
CA HIS A 141 -5.61 7.61 9.27
C HIS A 141 -7.13 7.64 9.55
N ALA A 142 -7.97 7.07 8.69
CA ALA A 142 -9.41 7.08 8.86
C ALA A 142 -9.95 5.95 9.76
N ASP A 143 -9.13 4.92 10.06
CA ASP A 143 -9.52 3.71 10.80
C ASP A 143 -10.73 2.98 10.19
N ILE A 144 -10.89 3.09 8.86
CA ILE A 144 -11.96 2.45 8.09
C ILE A 144 -11.68 0.96 7.97
N ALA A 145 -12.66 0.11 8.24
CA ALA A 145 -12.59 -1.32 7.99
C ALA A 145 -13.47 -1.71 6.81
N GLY A 146 -12.98 -2.63 5.98
CA GLY A 146 -13.64 -3.11 4.76
C GLY A 146 -12.68 -3.91 3.90
N PHE A 147 -13.00 -4.02 2.62
CA PHE A 147 -12.10 -4.55 1.59
C PHE A 147 -12.11 -3.64 0.36
N LEU A 148 -11.17 -3.87 -0.56
CA LEU A 148 -11.13 -3.18 -1.85
C LEU A 148 -11.93 -4.01 -2.87
N PRO A 149 -13.04 -3.51 -3.43
CA PRO A 149 -13.81 -4.24 -4.44
C PRO A 149 -13.22 -4.08 -5.85
N GLU A 150 -13.52 -5.00 -6.77
CA GLU A 150 -13.03 -4.99 -8.15
C GLU A 150 -13.51 -3.76 -8.94
N GLU A 151 -14.63 -3.15 -8.57
CA GLU A 151 -15.16 -1.94 -9.19
C GLU A 151 -14.23 -0.73 -9.02
N LEU A 152 -13.29 -0.75 -8.07
CA LEU A 152 -12.27 0.31 -7.95
C LEU A 152 -11.40 0.43 -9.20
N GLY A 153 -11.24 -0.62 -10.00
CA GLY A 153 -10.54 -0.56 -11.28
C GLY A 153 -11.25 0.26 -12.37
N LEU A 154 -12.47 0.76 -12.11
CA LEU A 154 -13.13 1.77 -12.95
C LEU A 154 -12.48 3.15 -12.81
N LEU A 155 -11.72 3.41 -11.75
CA LEU A 155 -10.96 4.65 -11.53
C LEU A 155 -9.68 4.68 -12.37
N CYS A 156 -9.80 4.48 -13.69
CA CYS A 156 -8.63 4.30 -14.57
C CYS A 156 -7.72 5.54 -14.69
N ASP A 157 -8.24 6.72 -14.34
CA ASP A 157 -7.53 8.01 -14.41
C ASP A 157 -6.86 8.38 -13.07
N LEU A 158 -6.91 7.49 -12.07
CA LEU A 158 -6.34 7.72 -10.73
C LEU A 158 -4.81 7.70 -10.77
N ALA A 159 -4.19 8.69 -10.15
CA ALA A 159 -2.74 8.83 -10.04
C ALA A 159 -2.22 8.59 -8.61
N ILE A 160 -3.03 8.88 -7.59
CA ILE A 160 -2.64 8.77 -6.19
C ILE A 160 -3.68 7.93 -5.44
N PHE A 161 -3.24 6.89 -4.74
CA PHE A 161 -4.10 6.08 -3.88
C PHE A 161 -3.46 5.87 -2.52
N HIS A 162 -3.89 6.67 -1.54
CA HIS A 162 -3.38 6.65 -0.18
C HIS A 162 -4.48 6.22 0.80
N ILE A 163 -4.25 5.09 1.48
CA ILE A 163 -5.17 4.56 2.49
C ILE A 163 -4.41 4.09 3.74
N ASN A 164 -3.28 4.73 4.06
CA ASN A 164 -2.45 4.41 5.22
C ASN A 164 -3.28 4.41 6.52
N SER A 165 -2.93 3.53 7.46
CA SER A 165 -3.54 3.50 8.80
C SER A 165 -5.06 3.33 8.78
N ASN A 166 -5.49 2.28 8.09
CA ASN A 166 -6.87 1.81 8.06
C ASN A 166 -6.91 0.33 8.47
N ARG A 167 -8.08 -0.30 8.31
CA ARG A 167 -8.32 -1.71 8.61
C ARG A 167 -8.86 -2.43 7.38
N PHE A 168 -8.43 -2.03 6.19
CA PHE A 168 -8.77 -2.73 4.95
C PHE A 168 -8.10 -4.11 4.94
N CYS A 169 -8.84 -5.12 4.50
CA CYS A 169 -8.41 -6.52 4.48
C CYS A 169 -8.69 -7.18 3.14
N GLY A 170 -8.23 -8.42 2.98
CA GLY A 170 -8.29 -9.16 1.72
C GLY A 170 -7.04 -8.96 0.87
N THR A 171 -7.18 -9.12 -0.44
CA THR A 171 -6.13 -8.91 -1.44
C THR A 171 -6.35 -7.61 -2.20
N ILE A 172 -5.33 -7.16 -2.95
CA ILE A 172 -5.48 -6.03 -3.87
C ILE A 172 -6.23 -6.54 -5.13
N PRO A 173 -7.28 -5.84 -5.61
CA PRO A 173 -8.07 -6.27 -6.76
C PRO A 173 -7.25 -6.41 -8.04
N HIS A 174 -7.57 -7.42 -8.87
CA HIS A 174 -6.90 -7.61 -10.14
C HIS A 174 -7.23 -6.48 -11.15
N SER A 175 -8.40 -5.86 -10.99
CA SER A 175 -8.81 -4.70 -11.79
C SER A 175 -7.92 -3.47 -11.62
N PHE A 176 -7.07 -3.41 -10.59
CA PHE A 176 -6.07 -2.33 -10.44
C PHE A 176 -5.13 -2.27 -11.66
N SER A 177 -4.99 -3.35 -12.42
CA SER A 177 -4.25 -3.39 -13.69
C SER A 177 -4.74 -2.36 -14.71
N ARG A 178 -5.98 -1.86 -14.58
CA ARG A 178 -6.59 -0.84 -15.44
C ARG A 178 -6.23 0.60 -15.06
N ILE A 179 -5.63 0.82 -13.89
CA ILE A 179 -5.30 2.13 -13.35
C ILE A 179 -3.90 2.55 -13.85
N HIS A 180 -3.80 2.75 -15.16
CA HIS A 180 -2.50 2.93 -15.83
C HIS A 180 -1.76 4.20 -15.42
N LEU A 181 -2.46 5.21 -14.89
CA LEU A 181 -1.87 6.47 -14.44
C LEU A 181 -1.41 6.43 -12.98
N LEU A 182 -1.57 5.31 -12.27
CA LEU A 182 -1.21 5.22 -10.85
C LEU A 182 0.28 5.46 -10.65
N PHE A 183 0.60 6.53 -9.93
CA PHE A 183 1.94 7.03 -9.67
C PHE A 183 2.38 6.73 -8.23
N GLU A 184 1.47 6.90 -7.26
CA GLU A 184 1.70 6.58 -5.84
C GLU A 184 0.64 5.61 -5.32
N LEU A 185 1.10 4.51 -4.73
CA LEU A 185 0.26 3.51 -4.08
C LEU A 185 0.75 3.32 -2.64
N ASP A 186 -0.01 3.86 -1.68
CA ASP A 186 0.22 3.68 -0.25
C ASP A 186 -0.94 2.92 0.41
N LEU A 187 -0.67 1.65 0.69
CA LEU A 187 -1.56 0.70 1.36
C LEU A 187 -1.07 0.37 2.78
N SER A 188 -0.12 1.14 3.31
CA SER A 188 0.59 0.78 4.52
C SER A 188 -0.29 0.80 5.78
N ASN A 189 0.10 0.03 6.79
CA ASN A 189 -0.63 -0.08 8.06
C ASN A 189 -2.12 -0.43 7.85
N ASN A 190 -2.34 -1.60 7.24
CA ASN A 190 -3.65 -2.20 6.97
C ASN A 190 -3.63 -3.69 7.38
N ARG A 191 -4.61 -4.46 6.91
CA ARG A 191 -4.76 -5.91 7.17
C ARG A 191 -4.79 -6.70 5.86
N PHE A 192 -4.11 -6.23 4.81
CA PHE A 192 -4.01 -6.95 3.54
C PHE A 192 -3.17 -8.21 3.71
N ALA A 193 -3.62 -9.32 3.15
CA ALA A 193 -2.99 -10.63 3.28
C ALA A 193 -2.98 -11.40 1.96
N GLY A 194 -2.20 -12.48 1.91
CA GLY A 194 -1.96 -13.28 0.71
C GLY A 194 -0.60 -12.96 0.08
N GLY A 195 -0.36 -13.51 -1.12
CA GLY A 195 0.89 -13.31 -1.84
C GLY A 195 1.14 -11.86 -2.26
N PHE A 196 2.32 -11.60 -2.81
CA PHE A 196 2.65 -10.31 -3.41
C PHE A 196 1.60 -9.89 -4.47
N PRO A 197 1.21 -8.60 -4.52
CA PRO A 197 0.21 -8.13 -5.47
C PRO A 197 0.79 -7.92 -6.87
N ASP A 198 0.89 -8.97 -7.67
CA ASP A 198 1.48 -8.95 -9.03
C ASP A 198 0.89 -7.88 -9.96
N VAL A 199 -0.34 -7.42 -9.69
CA VAL A 199 -0.98 -6.31 -10.41
C VAL A 199 -0.11 -5.06 -10.48
N VAL A 200 0.70 -4.78 -9.45
CA VAL A 200 1.58 -3.60 -9.39
C VAL A 200 2.73 -3.67 -10.40
N LEU A 201 3.12 -4.88 -10.80
CA LEU A 201 4.16 -5.08 -11.82
C LEU A 201 3.71 -4.52 -13.17
N GLY A 202 2.40 -4.61 -13.47
CA GLY A 202 1.79 -4.12 -14.71
C GLY A 202 1.49 -2.62 -14.76
N LEU A 203 1.70 -1.86 -13.68
CA LEU A 203 1.35 -0.42 -13.62
C LEU A 203 2.48 0.45 -14.20
N PRO A 204 2.34 1.05 -15.40
CA PRO A 204 3.47 1.62 -16.11
C PRO A 204 4.07 2.86 -15.45
N GLU A 205 3.23 3.67 -14.78
CA GLU A 205 3.65 4.97 -14.21
C GLU A 205 4.02 4.91 -12.72
N LEU A 206 3.90 3.74 -12.07
CA LEU A 206 4.09 3.62 -10.62
C LEU A 206 5.54 3.97 -10.23
N LYS A 207 5.70 4.88 -9.27
CA LYS A 207 7.00 5.32 -8.71
C LYS A 207 7.13 5.08 -7.21
N TYR A 208 6.04 5.24 -6.48
CA TYR A 208 6.03 5.06 -5.02
C TYR A 208 5.16 3.86 -4.67
N PHE A 209 5.77 2.83 -4.09
CA PHE A 209 5.07 1.61 -3.69
C PHE A 209 5.29 1.32 -2.21
N ASP A 210 4.21 1.42 -1.44
CA ASP A 210 4.23 1.22 0.00
C ASP A 210 3.12 0.26 0.46
N ILE A 211 3.55 -0.91 0.93
CA ILE A 211 2.70 -1.95 1.53
C ILE A 211 3.17 -2.34 2.92
N ARG A 212 3.97 -1.50 3.59
CA ARG A 212 4.53 -1.81 4.91
C ARG A 212 3.45 -2.00 5.97
N PHE A 213 3.75 -2.76 7.02
CA PHE A 213 2.80 -3.08 8.10
C PHE A 213 1.50 -3.70 7.57
N ASN A 214 1.63 -4.82 6.87
CA ASN A 214 0.53 -5.65 6.41
C ASN A 214 0.84 -7.12 6.72
N GLU A 215 0.08 -8.02 6.09
CA GLU A 215 0.10 -9.45 6.31
C GLU A 215 0.47 -10.23 5.03
N PHE A 216 1.14 -9.58 4.07
CA PHE A 216 1.57 -10.22 2.83
C PHE A 216 2.60 -11.32 3.09
N ASP A 217 2.55 -12.42 2.35
CA ASP A 217 3.42 -13.58 2.49
C ASP A 217 3.95 -14.13 1.16
N GLY A 218 4.71 -15.22 1.22
CA GLY A 218 5.37 -15.80 0.05
C GLY A 218 6.58 -14.98 -0.42
N SER A 219 6.89 -15.07 -1.71
CA SER A 219 8.03 -14.39 -2.32
C SER A 219 7.64 -13.05 -2.94
N ILE A 220 8.60 -12.13 -3.01
CA ILE A 220 8.51 -10.96 -3.89
C ILE A 220 9.05 -11.36 -5.27
N PRO A 221 8.31 -11.17 -6.36
CA PRO A 221 8.76 -11.46 -7.72
C PRO A 221 9.99 -10.62 -8.10
N GLU A 222 10.91 -11.22 -8.86
CA GLU A 222 12.14 -10.54 -9.27
C GLU A 222 11.85 -9.33 -10.18
N GLU A 223 10.76 -9.38 -10.94
CA GLU A 223 10.31 -8.32 -11.85
C GLU A 223 10.03 -7.00 -11.13
N LEU A 224 9.82 -7.02 -9.81
CA LEU A 224 9.70 -5.78 -9.02
C LEU A 224 10.98 -4.95 -9.11
N PHE A 225 12.14 -5.60 -9.09
CA PHE A 225 13.44 -4.93 -9.11
C PHE A 225 13.84 -4.44 -10.50
N ASP A 226 13.20 -4.92 -11.56
CA ASP A 226 13.35 -4.37 -12.91
C ASP A 226 12.39 -3.20 -13.18
N LYS A 227 11.45 -2.95 -12.26
CA LYS A 227 10.49 -1.85 -12.38
C LYS A 227 11.16 -0.51 -12.08
N ASN A 228 10.80 0.50 -12.85
CA ASN A 228 11.29 1.86 -12.67
C ASN A 228 10.60 2.57 -11.49
N LEU A 229 10.83 2.08 -10.26
CA LEU A 229 10.34 2.64 -9.01
C LEU A 229 11.37 3.60 -8.39
N ASP A 230 10.90 4.62 -7.68
CA ASP A 230 11.75 5.51 -6.87
C ASP A 230 11.86 5.02 -5.43
N ALA A 231 10.78 4.46 -4.86
CA ALA A 231 10.79 3.98 -3.48
C ALA A 231 9.96 2.70 -3.30
N ILE A 232 10.51 1.76 -2.52
CA ILE A 232 9.89 0.48 -2.16
C ILE A 232 9.86 0.33 -0.64
N PHE A 233 8.65 0.21 -0.08
CA PHE A 233 8.44 -0.07 1.34
C PHE A 233 7.61 -1.34 1.50
N VAL A 234 8.27 -2.43 1.91
CA VAL A 234 7.64 -3.75 2.11
C VAL A 234 7.89 -4.30 3.51
N ASN A 235 8.43 -3.46 4.40
CA ASN A 235 8.78 -3.85 5.75
C ASN A 235 7.57 -4.27 6.61
N ASN A 236 7.82 -5.07 7.65
CA ASN A 236 6.79 -5.54 8.56
C ASN A 236 5.66 -6.30 7.84
N ASN A 237 6.05 -7.32 7.08
CA ASN A 237 5.17 -8.30 6.44
C ASN A 237 5.65 -9.72 6.82
N ARG A 238 5.20 -10.74 6.10
CA ARG A 238 5.56 -12.15 6.30
C ARG A 238 6.25 -12.75 5.08
N PHE A 239 6.90 -11.93 4.26
CA PHE A 239 7.58 -12.40 3.07
C PHE A 239 8.76 -13.33 3.43
N VAL A 240 8.95 -14.37 2.61
CA VAL A 240 9.98 -15.40 2.73
C VAL A 240 10.57 -15.63 1.34
N PHE A 241 11.77 -15.07 1.08
CA PHE A 241 12.51 -15.34 -0.16
C PHE A 241 13.99 -14.96 -0.02
N ASP A 242 14.80 -15.42 -0.98
CA ASP A 242 16.18 -14.96 -1.19
C ASP A 242 16.19 -13.71 -2.07
N ILE A 243 16.96 -12.68 -1.72
CA ILE A 243 17.09 -11.48 -2.56
C ILE A 243 17.67 -11.89 -3.94
N PRO A 244 16.96 -11.64 -5.06
CA PRO A 244 17.36 -12.14 -6.38
C PRO A 244 18.58 -11.38 -6.94
N ASP A 245 19.30 -12.00 -7.87
CA ASP A 245 20.50 -11.40 -8.48
C ASP A 245 20.20 -10.11 -9.26
N ASN A 246 18.96 -9.92 -9.75
CA ASN A 246 18.55 -8.69 -10.43
C ASN A 246 18.23 -7.53 -9.46
N PHE A 247 18.42 -7.69 -8.14
CA PHE A 247 18.17 -6.65 -7.13
C PHE A 247 18.80 -5.30 -7.50
N GLY A 248 20.06 -5.34 -7.97
CA GLY A 248 20.80 -4.19 -8.45
C GLY A 248 20.26 -3.48 -9.68
N ASN A 249 19.32 -4.07 -10.43
CA ASN A 249 18.70 -3.41 -11.58
C ASN A 249 17.75 -2.29 -11.16
N SER A 250 17.35 -2.29 -9.89
CA SER A 250 16.36 -1.36 -9.37
C SER A 250 16.90 0.07 -9.32
N PRO A 251 16.19 1.06 -9.93
CA PRO A 251 16.63 2.45 -9.91
C PRO A 251 16.19 3.18 -8.63
N VAL A 252 15.76 2.45 -7.59
CA VAL A 252 15.22 3.03 -6.35
C VAL A 252 16.24 3.90 -5.64
N SER A 253 15.72 4.96 -5.04
CA SER A 253 16.45 5.83 -4.12
C SER A 253 16.32 5.37 -2.67
N VAL A 254 15.21 4.71 -2.32
CA VAL A 254 14.94 4.20 -0.97
C VAL A 254 14.33 2.80 -1.04
N ILE A 255 14.87 1.86 -0.26
CA ILE A 255 14.28 0.54 -0.10
C ILE A 255 14.27 0.08 1.35
N VAL A 256 13.08 -0.24 1.87
CA VAL A 256 12.87 -0.70 3.24
C VAL A 256 12.21 -2.07 3.22
N MET A 257 13.01 -3.07 3.57
CA MET A 257 12.70 -4.50 3.56
C MET A 257 12.78 -5.10 4.97
N ALA A 258 12.78 -4.24 5.99
CA ALA A 258 12.93 -4.63 7.39
C ALA A 258 11.82 -5.55 7.92
N ASN A 259 12.10 -6.33 8.97
CA ASN A 259 11.10 -7.12 9.68
C ASN A 259 10.29 -8.07 8.76
N ASN A 260 11.00 -8.89 7.99
CA ASN A 260 10.45 -9.98 7.19
C ASN A 260 11.24 -11.27 7.52
N ARG A 261 11.18 -12.27 6.64
CA ARG A 261 11.93 -13.53 6.77
C ARG A 261 12.83 -13.76 5.56
N PHE A 262 13.49 -12.71 5.08
CA PHE A 262 14.45 -12.82 3.97
C PHE A 262 15.65 -13.65 4.38
N HIS A 263 16.07 -14.58 3.53
CA HIS A 263 17.23 -15.42 3.77
C HIS A 263 18.24 -15.27 2.63
N GLY A 264 19.30 -16.09 2.65
CA GLY A 264 20.35 -16.04 1.66
C GLY A 264 21.34 -14.89 1.90
N CYS A 265 21.75 -14.22 0.83
CA CYS A 265 22.76 -13.17 0.84
C CYS A 265 22.25 -11.87 0.23
N VAL A 266 22.92 -10.77 0.55
CA VAL A 266 22.81 -9.55 -0.27
C VAL A 266 23.62 -9.77 -1.55
N PRO A 267 23.01 -9.70 -2.75
CA PRO A 267 23.71 -9.98 -4.00
C PRO A 267 24.71 -8.87 -4.34
N ALA A 268 25.81 -9.23 -5.01
CA ALA A 268 26.83 -8.29 -5.46
C ALA A 268 26.28 -7.22 -6.42
N SER A 269 25.14 -7.51 -7.07
CA SER A 269 24.45 -6.57 -7.95
C SER A 269 24.01 -5.30 -7.22
N ILE A 270 23.91 -5.30 -5.88
CA ILE A 270 23.65 -4.08 -5.10
C ILE A 270 24.58 -2.91 -5.50
N GLY A 271 25.82 -3.21 -5.92
CA GLY A 271 26.76 -2.20 -6.41
C GLY A 271 26.30 -1.43 -7.65
N ASN A 272 25.41 -2.00 -8.46
CA ASN A 272 24.82 -1.35 -9.64
C ASN A 272 23.90 -0.18 -9.27
N MET A 273 23.47 -0.09 -8.01
CA MET A 273 22.61 0.98 -7.50
C MET A 273 23.41 2.19 -7.00
N SER A 274 24.71 2.29 -7.33
CA SER A 274 25.64 3.32 -6.82
C SER A 274 25.17 4.75 -7.07
N ASP A 275 24.47 4.97 -8.17
CA ASP A 275 24.05 6.29 -8.64
C ASP A 275 22.65 6.69 -8.15
N THR A 276 21.85 5.72 -7.67
CA THR A 276 20.44 5.92 -7.34
C THR A 276 20.16 5.81 -5.84
N LEU A 277 20.75 4.80 -5.17
CA LEU A 277 20.39 4.40 -3.81
C LEU A 277 20.92 5.38 -2.76
N ASN A 278 20.03 5.85 -1.88
CA ASN A 278 20.34 6.73 -0.76
C ASN A 278 20.09 6.06 0.60
N GLU A 279 19.12 5.15 0.69
CA GLU A 279 18.74 4.48 1.93
C GLU A 279 18.32 3.04 1.68
N ILE A 280 18.92 2.12 2.43
CA ILE A 280 18.59 0.71 2.43
C ILE A 280 18.51 0.18 3.86
N ILE A 281 17.35 -0.40 4.19
CA ILE A 281 17.08 -0.99 5.49
C ILE A 281 16.64 -2.44 5.30
N LEU A 282 17.52 -3.37 5.69
CA LEU A 282 17.33 -4.83 5.70
C LEU A 282 17.26 -5.40 7.12
N LEU A 283 17.07 -4.53 8.12
CA LEU A 283 17.00 -4.87 9.55
C LEU A 283 16.04 -6.03 9.83
N ASN A 284 16.42 -6.91 10.77
CA ASN A 284 15.55 -7.96 11.32
C ASN A 284 14.99 -8.89 10.23
N ASN A 285 15.91 -9.59 9.58
CA ASN A 285 15.65 -10.66 8.61
C ASN A 285 16.54 -11.87 8.96
N GLY A 286 16.59 -12.87 8.09
CA GLY A 286 17.43 -14.07 8.21
C GLY A 286 18.59 -14.11 7.22
N LEU A 287 19.17 -12.96 6.82
CA LEU A 287 20.31 -12.93 5.90
C LEU A 287 21.52 -13.63 6.54
N ARG A 288 22.09 -14.62 5.85
CA ARG A 288 23.09 -15.57 6.35
C ARG A 288 24.34 -15.60 5.47
N SER A 289 24.97 -14.44 5.30
CA SER A 289 26.15 -14.31 4.45
C SER A 289 27.15 -13.29 4.96
N CYS A 290 28.30 -13.24 4.30
CA CYS A 290 29.15 -12.06 4.34
C CYS A 290 28.49 -10.91 3.59
N ILE A 291 28.87 -9.69 3.96
CA ILE A 291 28.50 -8.47 3.23
C ILE A 291 29.35 -8.40 1.93
N PRO A 292 28.75 -8.23 0.74
CA PRO A 292 29.51 -8.12 -0.51
C PRO A 292 30.36 -6.83 -0.53
N LYS A 293 31.56 -6.92 -1.10
CA LYS A 293 32.49 -5.77 -1.22
C LYS A 293 31.93 -4.65 -2.10
N GLU A 294 31.01 -5.00 -3.00
CA GLU A 294 30.34 -4.08 -3.92
C GLU A 294 29.52 -3.01 -3.19
N ILE A 295 29.18 -3.21 -1.91
CA ILE A 295 28.59 -2.15 -1.07
C ILE A 295 29.49 -0.92 -0.97
N GLY A 296 30.82 -1.08 -1.10
CA GLY A 296 31.75 0.03 -1.17
C GLY A 296 31.52 0.96 -2.38
N LEU A 297 30.77 0.54 -3.40
CA LEU A 297 30.41 1.37 -4.55
C LEU A 297 29.26 2.36 -4.24
N LEU A 298 28.50 2.13 -3.17
CA LEU A 298 27.31 2.90 -2.81
C LEU A 298 27.66 4.25 -2.14
N LYS A 299 28.34 5.14 -2.87
CA LYS A 299 28.88 6.39 -2.33
C LYS A 299 27.81 7.42 -1.94
N SER A 300 26.58 7.29 -2.46
CA SER A 300 25.45 8.18 -2.14
C SER A 300 24.62 7.71 -0.94
N VAL A 301 24.85 6.49 -0.43
CA VAL A 301 24.06 5.93 0.65
C VAL A 301 24.34 6.66 1.96
N THR A 302 23.27 7.08 2.61
CA THR A 302 23.27 7.79 3.90
C THR A 302 22.82 6.91 5.06
N VAL A 303 21.97 5.92 4.77
CA VAL A 303 21.45 4.97 5.75
C VAL A 303 21.60 3.56 5.19
N PHE A 304 22.41 2.75 5.86
CA PHE A 304 22.60 1.34 5.55
C PHE A 304 22.42 0.54 6.85
N ASP A 305 21.28 -0.13 6.99
CA ASP A 305 20.96 -0.91 8.19
C ASP A 305 20.72 -2.38 7.85
N VAL A 306 21.63 -3.24 8.31
CA VAL A 306 21.57 -4.70 8.20
C VAL A 306 21.55 -5.38 9.57
N SER A 307 21.24 -4.62 10.63
CA SER A 307 21.22 -5.13 12.01
C SER A 307 20.17 -6.24 12.19
N PHE A 308 20.34 -7.05 13.24
CA PHE A 308 19.44 -8.18 13.55
C PHE A 308 19.28 -9.18 12.38
N ASN A 309 20.39 -9.51 11.73
CA ASN A 309 20.48 -10.61 10.77
C ASN A 309 21.49 -11.66 11.28
N ASP A 310 21.58 -12.79 10.58
CA ASP A 310 22.53 -13.87 10.85
C ASP A 310 23.84 -13.69 10.04
N LEU A 311 24.28 -12.44 9.84
CA LEU A 311 25.47 -12.12 9.04
C LEU A 311 26.75 -12.64 9.68
N VAL A 312 27.68 -13.08 8.84
CA VAL A 312 28.98 -13.65 9.26
C VAL A 312 30.14 -12.99 8.52
N GLY A 313 31.37 -13.27 8.96
CA GLY A 313 32.57 -12.73 8.33
C GLY A 313 32.95 -11.33 8.81
N THR A 314 33.94 -10.74 8.16
CA THR A 314 34.43 -9.39 8.45
C THR A 314 33.72 -8.35 7.60
N LEU A 315 33.68 -7.10 8.07
CA LEU A 315 33.28 -5.98 7.23
C LEU A 315 34.28 -5.81 6.07
N PRO A 316 33.82 -5.65 4.81
CA PRO A 316 34.69 -5.34 3.67
C PRO A 316 35.50 -4.05 3.89
N GLU A 317 36.75 -4.03 3.45
CA GLU A 317 37.64 -2.87 3.57
C GLU A 317 37.16 -1.70 2.70
N GLU A 318 36.38 -1.97 1.65
CA GLU A 318 35.83 -0.98 0.72
C GLU A 318 34.75 -0.07 1.33
N ILE A 319 34.28 -0.39 2.55
CA ILE A 319 33.32 0.41 3.32
C ILE A 319 34.04 1.52 4.13
N ALA A 320 35.37 1.44 4.27
CA ALA A 320 36.18 2.39 5.04
C ALA A 320 36.32 3.78 4.39
#